data_AF-A0A9Q8Y3B2-F1
#
_entry.id   AF-A0A9Q8Y3B2-F1
#
_cell.length_a   1.000
_cell.length_b   1.000
_cell.length_c   1.000
_cell.angle_alpha   90.00
_cell.angle_beta   90.00
_cell.angle_gamma   90.00
#
_symmetry.space_group_name_H-M   'P 1'
#
loop_
_entity.id
_entity.type
_entity.pdbx_description
1 polymer ?
#
loop_
_entity_poly.entity_id
_entity_poly.type
_entity_poly.pdbx_seq_one_letter_code
_entity_poly.pdbx_strand_id
1 'polypeptide(L)' 'MIEMKLNFPMDKCPYCGSEDFIRKVKIFGYGFEVYESNGVFKEENSALHDSLRYKQNKRFYCFDCEKYLFTIN' A
#
# COMPACT_ATOMS: atom_id res chain seq x y z
N MET A 1 6.65 14.60 -13.90
CA MET A 1 6.59 13.74 -12.71
C MET A 1 5.23 13.07 -12.76
N ILE A 2 5.16 11.79 -13.11
CA ILE A 2 3.88 11.06 -13.18
C ILE A 2 3.62 10.58 -11.76
N GLU A 3 2.74 11.27 -11.04
CA GLU A 3 2.27 10.80 -9.73
C GLU A 3 1.53 9.49 -9.93
N MET A 4 2.05 8.41 -9.32
CA MET A 4 1.44 7.09 -9.40
C MET A 4 0.25 7.06 -8.44
N LYS A 5 -0.91 7.55 -8.91
CA LYS A 5 -2.16 7.58 -8.16
C LYS A 5 -2.94 6.29 -8.39
N LEU A 6 -3.24 5.56 -7.32
CA LEU A 6 -4.08 4.38 -7.37
C LEU A 6 -5.54 4.76 -7.11
N ASN A 7 -6.48 4.28 -7.93
CA ASN A 7 -7.90 4.52 -7.70
C ASN A 7 -8.42 3.54 -6.65
N PHE A 8 -8.49 3.99 -5.40
CA PHE A 8 -9.06 3.20 -4.31
C PHE A 8 -10.58 3.28 -4.31
N PRO A 9 -11.28 2.18 -3.95
CA PRO A 9 -12.73 2.15 -3.87
C PRO A 9 -13.28 2.81 -2.59
N MET A 10 -12.41 3.30 -1.70
CA MET A 10 -12.78 3.93 -0.44
C MET A 10 -11.69 4.88 0.04
N ASP A 11 -12.09 5.93 0.77
CA ASP A 11 -11.19 6.96 1.31
C ASP A 11 -10.90 6.77 2.81
N LYS A 12 -11.61 5.88 3.52
CA LYS A 12 -11.39 5.61 4.95
C LYS A 12 -11.58 4.13 5.28
N CYS A 13 -10.83 3.64 6.26
CA CYS A 13 -11.03 2.31 6.82
C CYS A 13 -12.42 2.21 7.50
N PRO A 14 -13.29 1.27 7.11
CA PRO A 14 -14.62 1.13 7.70
C PRO A 14 -14.61 0.57 9.14
N TYR A 15 -13.45 0.10 9.62
CA TYR A 15 -13.31 -0.51 10.94
C TYR A 15 -12.84 0.47 12.01
N CYS A 16 -11.90 1.37 11.67
CA CYS A 16 -11.29 2.30 12.63
C CYS A 16 -11.27 3.76 12.17
N GLY A 17 -11.66 4.06 10.92
CA GLY A 17 -11.70 5.42 10.38
C GLY A 17 -10.36 5.97 9.86
N SER A 18 -9.28 5.19 9.91
CA SER A 18 -7.95 5.59 9.41
C SER A 18 -7.95 5.88 7.91
N GLU A 19 -7.17 6.87 7.50
CA GLU A 19 -7.02 7.36 6.11
C GLU A 19 -5.76 6.84 5.42
N ASP A 20 -4.94 6.04 6.11
CA ASP A 20 -3.71 5.46 5.57
C ASP A 20 -3.91 3.97 5.25
N PHE A 21 -3.53 3.57 4.04
CA PHE A 21 -3.58 2.19 3.58
C PHE A 21 -2.19 1.65 3.28
N ILE A 22 -1.97 0.37 3.58
CA ILE A 22 -0.70 -0.32 3.34
C ILE A 22 -0.85 -1.43 2.31
N ARG A 23 0.18 -1.56 1.48
CA ARG A 23 0.36 -2.68 0.57
C ARG A 23 1.59 -3.47 1.00
N LYS A 24 1.41 -4.78 1.25
CA LYS A 24 2.54 -5.67 1.63
C LYS A 24 3.27 -6.13 0.39
N VAL A 25 4.48 -5.66 0.14
CA VAL A 25 5.27 -6.10 -1.01
C VAL A 25 6.13 -7.28 -0.62
N LYS A 26 6.04 -8.37 -1.40
CA LYS A 26 6.98 -9.49 -1.24
C LYS A 26 8.15 -9.27 -2.18
N ILE A 27 9.19 -8.68 -1.62
CA ILE A 27 10.52 -8.62 -2.20
C ILE A 27 11.25 -9.89 -1.71
N PHE A 28 12.44 -10.27 -2.20
CA PHE A 28 13.21 -11.34 -1.52
C PHE A 28 13.73 -10.89 -0.12
N GLY A 29 13.22 -9.76 0.41
CA GLY A 29 13.03 -9.37 1.81
C GLY A 29 11.60 -8.78 2.02
N TYR A 30 11.17 -8.50 3.24
CA TYR A 30 9.84 -7.91 3.50
C TYR A 30 9.91 -6.37 3.43
N GLY A 31 9.01 -5.73 2.67
CA GLY A 31 8.88 -4.27 2.59
C GLY A 31 7.41 -3.85 2.60
N PHE A 32 7.15 -2.60 2.99
CA PHE A 32 5.81 -2.01 3.01
C PHE A 32 5.80 -0.70 2.23
N GLU A 33 4.78 -0.53 1.40
CA GLU A 33 4.46 0.75 0.77
C GLU A 33 3.23 1.35 1.47
N VAL A 34 3.31 2.63 1.78
CA VAL A 34 2.24 3.40 2.42
C VAL A 34 1.63 4.34 1.38
N TYR A 35 0.30 4.29 1.29
CA TYR A 35 -0.49 5.13 0.42
C TYR A 35 -1.50 5.90 1.25
N GLU A 36 -1.70 7.18 0.90
CA GLU A 36 -2.82 7.97 1.40
C GLU A 36 -4.15 7.47 0.83
N SER A 37 -5.26 7.76 1.51
CA SER A 37 -6.63 7.41 1.12
C SER A 37 -7.01 7.84 -0.30
N ASN A 38 -6.46 8.95 -0.75
CA ASN A 38 -6.65 9.51 -2.08
C ASN A 38 -5.89 8.73 -3.17
N GLY A 39 -5.14 7.67 -2.82
CA GLY A 39 -4.36 6.87 -3.75
C GLY A 39 -2.93 7.34 -3.98
N VAL A 40 -2.51 8.43 -3.32
CA VAL A 40 -1.17 9.01 -3.49
C VAL A 40 -0.17 8.19 -2.69
N PHE A 41 0.91 7.82 -3.37
CA PHE A 41 2.05 7.16 -2.75
C PHE A 41 2.74 8.12 -1.78
N LYS A 42 2.93 7.69 -0.53
CA LYS A 42 3.49 8.52 0.54
C LYS A 42 4.94 8.17 0.84
N GLU A 43 5.19 6.90 1.14
CA GLU A 43 6.51 6.42 1.53
C GLU A 43 6.66 4.92 1.24
N GLU A 44 7.87 4.51 0.89
CA GLU A 44 8.27 3.12 0.80
C GLU A 44 9.40 2.88 1.80
N ASN A 45 9.22 1.90 2.69
CA ASN A 45 10.30 1.46 3.58
C ASN A 45 10.97 0.22 2.98
N SER A 46 11.77 0.46 1.93
CA SER A 46 12.61 -0.55 1.26
C SER A 46 14.05 -0.41 1.71
N ALA A 47 14.43 -1.13 2.76
CA ALA A 47 15.84 -1.40 2.99
C ALA A 47 16.34 -2.34 1.87
N LEU A 48 17.03 -1.76 0.89
CA LEU A 48 17.80 -2.39 -0.19
C LEU A 48 17.00 -3.12 -1.31
N HIS A 49 17.31 -2.81 -2.58
CA HIS A 49 18.09 -3.68 -3.49
C HIS A 49 17.77 -3.46 -4.99
N ASP A 50 18.85 -3.28 -5.74
CA ASP A 50 19.03 -2.95 -7.16
C ASP A 50 18.58 -4.02 -8.19
N SER A 51 17.82 -5.06 -7.82
CA SER A 51 17.47 -6.13 -8.78
C SER A 51 16.34 -7.07 -8.34
N LEU A 52 15.37 -6.57 -7.56
CA LEU A 52 14.33 -7.44 -7.02
C LEU A 52 13.08 -7.46 -7.88
N ARG A 53 12.69 -8.67 -8.33
CA ARG A 53 11.41 -8.92 -9.00
C ARG A 53 10.27 -8.49 -8.05
N TYR A 54 9.74 -7.29 -8.27
CA TYR A 54 8.61 -6.76 -7.52
C TYR A 54 7.37 -7.61 -7.78
N LYS A 55 7.07 -8.57 -6.90
CA LYS A 55 5.76 -9.20 -6.89
C LYS A 55 4.83 -8.31 -6.08
N GLN A 56 4.34 -7.25 -6.73
CA GLN A 56 3.38 -6.32 -6.14
C GLN A 56 2.14 -7.11 -5.74
N ASN A 57 1.88 -7.26 -4.43
CA ASN A 57 0.60 -7.81 -3.99
C ASN A 57 -0.45 -6.74 -4.20
N LYS A 58 -1.53 -7.12 -4.87
CA LYS A 58 -2.65 -6.24 -5.19
C LYS A 58 -3.56 -5.92 -4.00
N ARG A 59 -3.24 -6.45 -2.81
CA ARG A 59 -4.08 -6.38 -1.59
C ARG A 59 -3.68 -5.21 -0.71
N PHE A 60 -4.67 -4.46 -0.28
CA PHE A 60 -4.55 -3.32 0.61
C PHE A 60 -5.15 -3.63 1.98
N TYR A 61 -4.49 -3.11 3.01
CA TYR A 61 -4.86 -3.27 4.40
C TYR A 61 -4.89 -1.88 5.06
N CYS A 62 -5.61 -1.75 6.16
CA CYS A 62 -5.56 -0.55 6.98
C CYS A 62 -4.19 -0.43 7.66
N PHE A 63 -3.62 0.77 7.73
CA PHE A 63 -2.39 1.02 8.49
C PHE A 63 -2.59 0.78 9.99
N ASP A 64 -3.62 1.38 10.59
CA ASP A 64 -3.88 1.27 12.05
C ASP A 64 -4.32 -0.12 12.52
N CYS A 65 -5.37 -0.67 11.92
CA CYS A 65 -6.00 -1.89 12.43
C CYS A 65 -5.58 -3.16 11.69
N GLU A 66 -4.68 -3.04 10.71
CA GLU A 66 -4.13 -4.13 9.89
C GLU A 66 -5.16 -5.03 9.18
N LYS A 67 -6.44 -4.65 9.21
CA LYS A 67 -7.53 -5.39 8.57
C LYS A 67 -7.44 -5.26 7.06
N TYR A 68 -7.78 -6.34 6.37
CA TYR A 68 -7.93 -6.34 4.93
C TYR A 68 -9.05 -5.39 4.51
N LEU A 69 -8.80 -4.59 3.46
CA LEU A 69 -9.76 -3.63 2.93
C LEU A 69 -10.26 -4.07 1.55
N PHE A 70 -9.36 -4.11 0.55
CA PHE A 70 -9.70 -4.41 -0.83
C PHE A 70 -8.48 -4.89 -1.62
N THR A 71 -8.72 -5.31 -2.86
CA THR A 71 -7.69 -5.59 -3.85
C THR A 71 -7.96 -4.76 -5.09
N ILE A 72 -6.93 -4.21 -5.72
CA ILE A 72 -7.05 -3.51 -7.01
C ILE A 72 -6.52 -4.42 -8.12
N ASN A 73 -7.19 -4.47 -9.26
CA ASN A 73 -6.78 -5.35 -10.36
C ASN A 73 -5.88 -4.66 -11.37
#